data_AF-A0A530RB82-F1
#
_entry.id   AF-A0A530RB82-F1
#
_cell.length_a   1.000
_cell.length_b   1.000
_cell.length_c   1.000
_cell.angle_alpha   90.00
_cell.angle_beta   90.00
_cell.angle_gamma   90.00
#
_symmetry.space_group_name_H-M   'P 1'
#
loop_
_entity.id
_entity.type
_entity.pdbx_description
1 polymer ?
#
loop_
_entity_poly.entity_id
_entity_poly.type
_entity_poly.pdbx_seq_one_letter_code
_entity_poly.pdbx_strand_id
1 'polypeptide(L)'
;MDRFGGDDAAPATAKEGSAGAYARASAGFMGKTWDGGDIAFRPDLWAKVLRVLKPGGYVVAFSGTRTYHDMAVAIARAGFEVRDNILNMLASDTAVSKFLESLSPTQVEAFFRCVEDSQFGGMLAWCYG
;
A
#
# COMPACT_ATOMS: atom_id res chain seq x y z
N MET A 1 -2.19 17.88 7.81
CA MET A 1 -0.82 17.95 8.34
C MET A 1 0.06 17.64 7.15
N ASP A 2 0.72 18.64 6.57
CA ASP A 2 1.43 18.44 5.31
C ASP A 2 2.69 17.61 5.53
N ARG A 3 2.64 16.38 5.02
CA ARG A 3 3.66 15.35 5.17
C ARG A 3 5.04 15.77 4.63
N PHE A 4 5.08 16.75 3.73
CA PHE A 4 6.29 17.15 3.00
C PHE A 4 6.61 18.65 3.10
N GLY A 5 6.08 19.35 4.11
CA GLY A 5 6.23 20.79 4.28
C GLY A 5 5.04 21.58 3.71
N GLY A 6 4.90 22.83 4.13
CA GLY A 6 3.84 23.72 3.63
C GLY A 6 4.12 24.23 2.22
N ASP A 7 3.16 24.97 1.65
CA ASP A 7 3.21 25.45 0.25
C ASP A 7 4.48 26.28 -0.07
N ASP A 8 5.06 26.95 0.93
CA ASP A 8 6.27 27.78 0.79
C ASP A 8 7.59 27.04 1.11
N ALA A 9 7.55 25.72 1.33
CA ALA A 9 8.74 24.96 1.67
C ALA A 9 9.69 24.84 0.48
N ALA A 10 11.00 24.93 0.75
CA ALA A 10 12.02 24.70 -0.27
C ALA A 10 11.88 23.28 -0.86
N PRO A 11 11.94 23.11 -2.19
CA PRO A 11 11.75 21.81 -2.82
C PRO A 11 12.83 20.83 -2.34
N ALA A 12 12.42 19.57 -2.16
CA ALA A 12 13.35 18.50 -1.85
C ALA A 12 14.41 18.39 -2.96
N THR A 13 15.69 18.44 -2.58
CA THR A 13 16.79 18.43 -3.54
C THR A 13 16.86 17.08 -4.25
N ALA A 14 16.82 17.09 -5.58
CA ALA A 14 17.06 15.91 -6.39
C ALA A 14 18.53 15.49 -6.22
N LYS A 15 18.76 14.42 -5.47
CA LYS A 15 20.08 13.81 -5.25
C LYS A 15 20.07 12.38 -5.78
N GLU A 16 21.22 11.90 -6.23
CA GLU A 16 21.34 10.52 -6.70
C GLU A 16 21.24 9.50 -5.54
N GLY A 17 20.88 8.27 -5.88
CA GLY A 17 20.80 7.17 -4.93
C GLY A 17 19.73 7.33 -3.84
N SER A 18 20.07 6.90 -2.63
CA SER A 18 19.19 6.96 -1.44
C SER A 18 18.91 8.39 -0.98
N ALA A 19 19.79 9.35 -1.31
CA ALA A 19 19.64 10.74 -0.93
C ALA A 19 18.47 11.45 -1.66
N GLY A 20 18.05 10.94 -2.82
CA GLY A 20 16.87 11.43 -3.55
C GLY A 20 15.54 10.80 -3.13
N ALA A 21 15.53 9.93 -2.11
CA ALA A 21 14.32 9.21 -1.70
C ALA A 21 13.19 10.17 -1.29
N TYR A 22 13.51 11.24 -0.57
CA TYR A 22 12.52 12.24 -0.14
C TYR A 22 11.98 13.06 -1.30
N ALA A 23 12.80 13.42 -2.29
CA ALA A 23 12.36 14.12 -3.49
C ALA A 23 11.41 13.27 -4.35
N ARG A 24 11.66 11.95 -4.42
CA ARG A 24 10.75 11.01 -5.10
C ARG A 24 9.47 10.78 -4.30
N ALA A 25 9.55 10.71 -2.97
CA ALA A 25 8.41 10.48 -2.10
C ALA A 25 7.49 11.70 -1.95
N SER A 26 8.03 12.91 -2.10
CA SER A 26 7.26 14.16 -2.03
C SER A 26 6.50 14.48 -3.32
N ALA A 27 6.77 13.78 -4.42
CA ALA A 27 6.06 13.93 -5.68
C ALA A 27 5.13 12.72 -5.93
N GLY A 28 4.09 12.90 -6.74
CA GLY A 28 3.24 11.82 -7.22
C GLY A 28 3.91 10.98 -8.30
N PHE A 29 3.17 10.03 -8.86
CA PHE A 29 3.65 9.17 -9.92
C PHE A 29 4.16 10.00 -11.11
N MET A 30 5.29 9.57 -11.67
CA MET A 30 6.00 10.29 -12.74
C MET A 30 6.34 11.76 -12.38
N GLY A 31 6.51 12.06 -11.09
CA GLY A 31 6.83 13.41 -10.61
C GLY A 31 5.69 14.42 -10.77
N LYS A 32 4.45 13.94 -10.91
CA LYS A 32 3.27 14.80 -11.07
C LYS A 32 2.58 15.07 -9.74
N THR A 33 1.66 16.02 -9.71
CA THR A 33 0.96 16.43 -8.48
C THR A 33 -0.43 15.82 -8.33
N TRP A 34 -0.95 15.14 -9.36
CA TRP A 34 -2.33 14.64 -9.38
C TRP A 34 -2.56 13.41 -8.49
N ASP A 35 -1.51 12.70 -8.11
CA ASP A 35 -1.54 11.53 -7.21
C ASP A 35 -0.46 11.54 -6.12
N GLY A 36 0.14 12.71 -5.89
CA GLY A 36 1.11 12.89 -4.80
C GLY A 36 0.45 13.07 -3.43
N GLY A 37 1.25 12.86 -2.39
CA GLY A 37 0.87 13.21 -1.01
C GLY A 37 -0.17 12.28 -0.38
N ASP A 38 -1.25 12.85 0.12
CA ASP A 38 -2.27 12.20 0.95
C ASP A 38 -3.59 11.97 0.21
N ILE A 39 -3.61 12.09 -1.12
CA ILE A 39 -4.85 12.10 -1.91
C ILE A 39 -5.71 10.85 -1.70
N ALA A 40 -5.07 9.68 -1.52
CA ALA A 40 -5.75 8.42 -1.25
C ALA A 40 -6.47 8.41 0.11
N PHE A 41 -6.15 9.32 1.02
CA PHE A 41 -6.75 9.44 2.34
C PHE A 41 -7.89 10.46 2.39
N ARG A 42 -8.24 11.05 1.23
CA ARG A 42 -9.27 12.08 1.12
C ARG A 42 -10.59 11.49 0.62
N PRO A 43 -11.70 11.58 1.39
CA PRO A 43 -13.00 11.09 0.93
C PRO A 43 -13.49 11.73 -0.37
N ASP A 44 -13.11 12.99 -0.65
CA ASP A 44 -13.56 13.69 -1.86
C ASP A 44 -13.04 13.07 -3.17
N LEU A 45 -11.86 12.42 -3.13
CA LEU A 45 -11.36 11.62 -4.24
C LEU A 45 -12.29 10.43 -4.48
N TRP A 46 -12.56 9.65 -3.44
CA TRP A 46 -13.35 8.44 -3.52
C TRP A 46 -14.82 8.72 -3.87
N ALA A 47 -15.38 9.85 -3.44
CA ALA A 47 -16.73 10.27 -3.84
C ALA A 47 -16.81 10.51 -5.36
N LYS A 48 -15.74 11.04 -5.98
CA LYS A 48 -15.66 11.17 -7.45
C LYS A 48 -15.56 9.82 -8.14
N VAL A 49 -14.86 8.85 -7.53
CA VAL A 49 -14.79 7.46 -8.01
C VAL A 49 -16.18 6.81 -7.96
N LEU A 50 -16.88 6.93 -6.82
CA LEU A 50 -18.23 6.38 -6.65
C LEU A 50 -19.21 6.96 -7.69
N ARG A 51 -19.15 8.28 -7.93
CA ARG A 51 -20.00 8.97 -8.92
C ARG A 51 -19.88 8.41 -10.33
N VAL A 52 -18.68 7.98 -10.75
CA VAL A 52 -18.44 7.46 -12.11
C VAL A 52 -18.57 5.94 -12.21
N LEU A 53 -18.74 5.26 -11.07
CA LEU A 53 -18.89 3.82 -11.04
C LEU A 53 -20.27 3.43 -11.57
N LYS A 54 -20.32 2.38 -12.41
CA LYS A 54 -21.59 1.83 -12.87
C LYS A 54 -22.33 1.19 -11.69
N PRO A 55 -23.69 1.14 -11.71
CA PRO A 55 -24.45 0.38 -10.72
C PRO A 55 -23.91 -1.06 -10.60
N GLY A 56 -23.60 -1.49 -9.37
CA GLY A 56 -23.01 -2.79 -9.08
C GLY A 56 -21.50 -2.92 -9.32
N GLY A 57 -20.81 -1.83 -9.68
CA GLY A 57 -19.35 -1.84 -9.82
C GLY A 57 -18.62 -1.97 -8.48
N TYR A 58 -17.41 -2.52 -8.53
CA TYR A 58 -16.53 -2.69 -7.38
C TYR A 58 -15.24 -1.88 -7.56
N VAL A 59 -14.62 -1.54 -6.45
CA VAL A 59 -13.29 -0.94 -6.41
C VAL A 59 -12.37 -1.90 -5.67
N VAL A 60 -11.21 -2.18 -6.27
CA VAL A 60 -10.07 -2.81 -5.61
C VAL A 60 -9.00 -1.75 -5.49
N ALA A 61 -8.55 -1.48 -4.26
CA ALA A 61 -7.58 -0.42 -3.96
C ALA A 61 -6.39 -1.00 -3.18
N PHE A 62 -5.20 -0.52 -3.49
CA PHE A 62 -3.94 -0.97 -2.88
C PHE A 62 -3.31 0.17 -2.08
N SER A 63 -2.73 -0.15 -0.92
CA SER A 63 -2.03 0.82 -0.08
C SER A 63 -0.87 0.16 0.66
N GLY A 64 0.05 0.99 1.16
CA GLY A 64 1.09 0.53 2.05
C GLY A 64 0.52 0.00 3.37
N THR A 65 1.15 -1.03 3.93
CA THR A 65 0.70 -1.70 5.17
C THR A 65 0.57 -0.76 6.38
N ARG A 66 1.33 0.34 6.43
CA ARG A 66 1.26 1.33 7.51
C ARG A 66 0.18 2.39 7.30
N THR A 67 -0.35 2.55 6.09
CA THR A 67 -1.27 3.63 5.72
C THR A 67 -2.59 3.11 5.12
N TYR A 68 -2.78 1.79 5.06
CA TYR A 68 -3.97 1.20 4.46
C TYR A 68 -5.26 1.63 5.18
N HIS A 69 -5.19 1.78 6.50
CA HIS A 69 -6.34 2.11 7.34
C HIS A 69 -6.89 3.50 7.02
N ASP A 70 -6.01 4.48 6.78
CA ASP A 70 -6.41 5.84 6.38
C ASP A 70 -7.16 5.82 5.04
N MET A 71 -6.66 5.06 4.07
CA MET A 71 -7.32 4.89 2.78
C MET A 71 -8.67 4.17 2.92
N ALA A 72 -8.73 3.09 3.69
CA ALA A 72 -9.96 2.33 3.91
C ALA A 72 -11.05 3.19 4.57
N VAL A 73 -10.68 3.99 5.58
CA VAL A 73 -11.59 4.96 6.22
C VAL A 73 -12.07 6.00 5.22
N ALA A 74 -11.18 6.52 4.37
CA ALA A 74 -11.55 7.50 3.35
C ALA A 74 -12.55 6.94 2.32
N ILE A 75 -12.34 5.69 1.87
CA ILE A 75 -13.24 4.96 0.98
C ILE A 75 -14.61 4.79 1.62
N ALA A 76 -14.67 4.30 2.87
CA ALA A 76 -15.92 4.10 3.59
C ALA A 76 -16.69 5.42 3.77
N ARG A 77 -15.99 6.51 4.14
CA ARG A 77 -16.58 7.84 4.29
C ARG A 77 -17.12 8.43 2.99
N ALA A 78 -16.63 7.98 1.84
CA ALA A 78 -17.16 8.38 0.54
C ALA A 78 -18.46 7.65 0.14
N GLY A 79 -18.92 6.68 0.95
CA GLY A 79 -20.17 5.96 0.73
C GLY A 79 -20.01 4.54 0.18
N PHE A 80 -18.77 4.03 0.09
CA PHE A 80 -18.55 2.62 -0.26
C PHE A 80 -18.79 1.70 0.94
N GLU A 81 -19.30 0.50 0.66
CA GLU A 81 -19.29 -0.63 1.59
C GLU A 81 -17.93 -1.33 1.51
N VAL A 82 -17.21 -1.44 2.64
CA VAL A 82 -15.97 -2.23 2.70
C VAL A 82 -16.35 -3.69 2.91
N ARG A 83 -16.11 -4.52 1.89
CA ARG A 83 -16.51 -5.93 1.91
C ARG A 83 -15.44 -6.88 2.39
N ASP A 84 -14.21 -6.65 1.96
CA ASP A 84 -13.10 -7.56 2.21
C ASP A 84 -11.77 -6.81 2.21
N ASN A 85 -10.72 -7.49 2.66
CA ASN A 85 -9.36 -6.99 2.68
C ASN A 85 -8.39 -8.09 2.22
N ILE A 86 -7.57 -7.76 1.21
CA ILE A 86 -6.52 -8.65 0.72
C ILE A 86 -5.18 -8.12 1.23
N LEU A 87 -4.46 -8.94 1.97
CA LEU A 87 -3.16 -8.58 2.56
C LEU A 87 -2.02 -9.28 1.84
N ASN A 88 -0.97 -8.54 1.49
CA ASN A 88 0.31 -9.15 1.15
C ASN A 88 1.11 -9.34 2.44
N MET A 89 1.19 -10.58 2.93
CA MET A 89 1.81 -10.88 4.24
C MET A 89 3.34 -10.98 4.16
N LEU A 90 3.87 -11.39 3.01
CA LEU A 90 5.31 -11.55 2.78
C LEU A 90 5.69 -10.73 1.55
N ALA A 91 6.31 -9.57 1.78
CA ALA A 91 6.95 -8.85 0.68
C ALA A 91 8.17 -9.66 0.24
N SER A 92 8.33 -9.89 -1.06
CA SER A 92 9.56 -10.43 -1.67
C SER A 92 10.69 -9.39 -1.68
N ASP A 93 10.80 -8.64 -0.58
CA ASP A 93 11.88 -7.70 -0.39
C ASP A 93 13.20 -8.45 -0.15
N THR A 94 14.29 -7.68 -0.17
CA THR A 94 15.63 -8.25 -0.08
C THR A 94 15.88 -9.02 1.21
N ALA A 95 15.11 -8.76 2.27
CA ALA A 95 15.28 -9.42 3.55
C ALA A 95 14.60 -10.80 3.56
N VAL A 96 13.36 -10.90 3.06
CA VAL A 96 12.65 -12.19 2.97
C VAL A 96 13.34 -13.13 1.99
N SER A 97 13.79 -12.63 0.83
CA SER A 97 14.54 -13.47 -0.13
C SER A 97 15.85 -13.99 0.47
N LYS A 98 16.63 -13.14 1.14
CA LYS A 98 17.86 -13.56 1.82
C LYS A 98 17.61 -14.54 2.96
N PHE A 99 16.51 -14.35 3.70
CA PHE A 99 16.11 -15.29 4.73
C PHE A 99 15.83 -16.66 4.12
N LEU A 100 15.01 -16.74 3.07
CA LEU A 100 14.68 -18.00 2.41
C LEU A 100 15.89 -18.67 1.76
N GLU A 101 16.80 -17.91 1.16
CA GLU A 101 18.09 -18.41 0.65
C GLU A 101 18.99 -18.98 1.76
N SER A 102 18.82 -18.53 3.00
CA SER A 102 19.58 -19.06 4.15
C SER A 102 19.03 -20.38 4.70
N LEU A 103 17.85 -20.81 4.26
CA LEU A 103 17.18 -22.02 4.74
C LEU A 103 17.54 -23.24 3.89
N SER A 104 17.58 -24.42 4.52
CA SER A 104 17.61 -25.69 3.81
C SER A 104 16.25 -25.98 3.14
N PRO A 105 16.19 -26.88 2.12
CA PRO A 105 14.93 -27.23 1.47
C PRO A 105 13.82 -27.67 2.45
N THR A 106 14.18 -28.47 3.47
CA THR A 106 13.22 -28.93 4.50
C THR A 106 12.75 -27.79 5.39
N GLN A 107 13.59 -26.79 5.67
CA GLN A 107 13.19 -25.61 6.45
C GLN A 107 12.26 -24.69 5.65
N VAL A 108 12.49 -24.55 4.34
CA VAL A 108 11.60 -23.80 3.44
C VAL A 108 10.21 -24.46 3.41
N GLU A 109 10.16 -25.79 3.23
CA GLU A 109 8.90 -26.54 3.26
C GLU A 109 8.16 -26.38 4.59
N ALA A 110 8.88 -26.52 5.72
CA ALA A 110 8.30 -26.33 7.05
C ALA A 110 7.77 -24.90 7.25
N PHE A 111 8.50 -23.88 6.77
CA PHE A 111 8.07 -22.49 6.85
C PHE A 111 6.75 -22.26 6.08
N PHE A 112 6.65 -22.76 4.84
CA PHE A 112 5.42 -22.61 4.06
C PHE A 112 4.25 -23.38 4.67
N ARG A 113 4.46 -24.61 5.18
CA ARG A 113 3.42 -25.33 5.92
C ARG A 113 2.94 -24.57 7.14
N CYS A 114 3.83 -23.94 7.90
CA CYS A 114 3.43 -23.09 9.02
C CYS A 114 2.61 -21.88 8.58
N VAL A 115 2.92 -21.27 7.43
CA VAL A 115 2.14 -20.14 6.89
C VAL A 115 0.76 -20.60 6.40
N GLU A 116 0.67 -21.73 5.71
CA GLU A 116 -0.58 -22.29 5.19
C GLU A 116 -1.51 -22.82 6.30
N ASP A 117 -0.95 -23.55 7.26
CA ASP A 117 -1.69 -24.10 8.40
C ASP A 117 -1.98 -23.05 9.49
N SER A 118 -1.41 -21.84 9.36
CA SER A 118 -1.67 -20.73 10.28
C SER A 118 -3.11 -20.26 10.15
N GLN A 119 -3.94 -20.63 11.13
CA GLN A 119 -5.32 -20.14 11.26
C GLN A 119 -5.39 -18.72 11.85
N PHE A 120 -4.44 -17.84 11.53
CA PHE A 120 -4.44 -16.46 12.03
C PHE A 120 -5.55 -15.65 11.34
N GLY A 121 -6.79 -15.88 11.78
CA GLY A 121 -7.95 -15.01 11.64
C GLY A 121 -8.41 -14.69 10.22
N GLY A 122 -8.95 -15.67 9.48
CA GLY A 122 -9.89 -15.43 8.37
C GLY A 122 -9.44 -14.45 7.29
N MET A 123 -8.13 -14.29 7.11
CA MET A 123 -7.53 -13.25 6.29
C MET A 123 -7.22 -13.82 4.91
N LEU A 124 -7.82 -13.26 3.85
CA LEU A 124 -7.38 -13.53 2.49
C LEU A 124 -6.01 -12.87 2.30
N ALA A 125 -4.97 -13.61 2.63
CA ALA A 125 -3.59 -13.20 2.41
C ALA A 125 -3.11 -13.72 1.06
N TRP A 126 -2.63 -12.81 0.22
CA TRP A 126 -1.80 -13.20 -0.91
C TRP A 126 -0.41 -13.51 -0.35
N CYS A 127 -0.05 -14.80 -0.31
CA CYS A 127 1.21 -15.23 0.30
C CYS A 127 2.44 -15.05 -0.60
N TYR A 128 2.30 -14.86 -1.92
CA TYR A 128 3.44 -14.68 -2.84
C TYR A 128 3.01 -14.16 -4.22
N GLY A 129 3.76 -13.20 -4.79
CA GLY A 129 3.69 -12.76 -6.19
C GLY A 129 4.98 -13.07 -6.93
#